data_AF-A0A3N4PV73-F1
#
_entry.id   AF-A0A3N4PV73-F1
#
_cell.length_a   1.000
_cell.length_b   1.000
_cell.length_c   1.000
_cell.angle_alpha   90.00
_cell.angle_beta   90.00
_cell.angle_gamma   90.00
#
_symmetry.space_group_name_H-M   'P 1'
#
loop_
_entity.id
_entity.type
_entity.pdbx_description
1 polymer ?
#
loop_
_entity_poly.entity_id
_entity_poly.type
_entity_poly.pdbx_seq_one_letter_code
_entity_poly.pdbx_strand_id
1 'polypeptide(L)'
;MKTIKPYLITLPALVIPFLFLQGPNPFHLTGPAFLHFYLTLLLATHTAVFLLRRYVKGKQATPFTGCLMGITLFTGLARLVQGLSHAKPVGYLLLLIVLHLVLYGFIRGRFSA
;
A
#
# COMPACT_ATOMS: atom_id res chain seq x y z
N MET A 1 21.61 -19.27 -6.62
CA MET A 1 21.59 -18.01 -5.83
C MET A 1 21.34 -16.76 -6.69
N LYS A 2 20.21 -16.63 -7.41
CA LYS A 2 19.93 -15.43 -8.25
C LYS A 2 18.62 -14.69 -7.92
N THR A 3 17.91 -15.08 -6.85
CA THR A 3 16.52 -14.63 -6.60
C THR A 3 16.39 -13.49 -5.58
N ILE A 4 17.45 -13.04 -4.91
CA ILE A 4 17.39 -12.04 -3.81
C ILE A 4 17.31 -10.58 -4.31
N LYS A 5 17.92 -10.28 -5.46
CA LYS A 5 18.02 -8.91 -6.02
C LYS A 5 16.67 -8.16 -6.17
N PRO A 6 15.57 -8.77 -6.65
CA PRO A 6 14.31 -8.03 -6.81
C PRO A 6 13.64 -7.68 -5.48
N TYR A 7 13.82 -8.47 -4.42
CA TYR A 7 13.28 -8.17 -3.09
C TYR A 7 14.00 -6.99 -2.43
N LEU A 8 15.32 -6.85 -2.66
CA LEU A 8 16.10 -5.69 -2.23
C LEU A 8 15.63 -4.38 -2.87
N ILE A 9 15.15 -4.42 -4.12
CA ILE A 9 14.60 -3.25 -4.82
C ILE A 9 13.23 -2.86 -4.27
N THR A 10 12.46 -3.80 -3.71
CA THR A 10 11.16 -3.50 -3.10
C THR A 10 11.24 -2.98 -1.67
N LEU A 11 12.36 -3.19 -0.96
CA LEU A 11 12.57 -2.67 0.40
C LEU A 11 12.45 -1.15 0.52
N PRO A 12 13.10 -0.31 -0.32
CA PRO A 12 12.96 1.13 -0.20
C PRO A 12 11.51 1.59 -0.41
N ALA A 13 10.74 0.96 -1.30
CA ALA A 13 9.31 1.25 -1.45
C ALA A 13 8.51 0.92 -0.19
N LEU A 14 8.94 -0.05 0.62
CA LEU A 14 8.33 -0.31 1.93
C LEU A 14 8.76 0.71 2.99
N VAL A 15 9.99 1.20 2.93
CA VAL A 15 10.59 2.07 3.97
C VAL A 15 10.22 3.54 3.77
N ILE A 16 10.08 4.01 2.52
CA ILE A 16 9.78 5.42 2.20
C ILE A 16 8.49 5.94 2.88
N PRO A 17 7.36 5.20 2.89
CA PRO A 17 6.17 5.64 3.61
C PRO A 17 6.42 5.80 5.11
N PHE A 18 7.29 4.97 5.70
CA PHE A 18 7.60 5.02 7.13
C PHE A 18 8.49 6.22 7.50
N LEU A 19 9.16 6.86 6.54
CA LEU A 19 9.88 8.12 6.79
C LEU A 19 8.94 9.29 7.11
N PHE A 20 7.66 9.19 6.73
CA PHE A 20 6.64 10.19 7.08
C PHE A 20 6.08 9.99 8.49
N LEU A 21 6.46 8.91 9.17
CA LEU A 21 6.04 8.68 10.55
C LEU A 21 6.85 9.56 11.49
N GLN A 22 6.17 10.45 12.20
CA GLN A 22 6.75 11.24 13.29
C GLN A 22 6.78 10.46 14.63
N GLY A 23 6.56 9.14 14.60
CA GLY A 23 6.53 8.27 15.77
C GLY A 23 6.20 6.81 15.41
N PRO A 24 6.19 5.87 16.37
CA PRO A 24 6.01 4.44 16.09
C PRO A 24 4.59 4.07 15.62
N ASN A 25 3.61 4.98 15.76
CA ASN A 25 2.21 4.70 15.47
C ASN A 25 1.68 5.55 14.30
N PRO A 26 1.36 4.96 13.13
CA PRO A 26 0.78 5.67 11.98
C PRO A 26 -0.58 6.31 12.27
N PHE A 27 -1.31 5.79 13.27
CA PHE A 27 -2.63 6.31 13.65
C PHE A 27 -2.54 7.56 14.55
N HIS A 28 -1.34 8.00 14.93
CA HIS A 28 -1.17 9.28 15.64
C HIS A 28 -1.11 10.47 14.68
N LEU A 29 -0.89 10.24 13.38
CA LEU A 29 -0.78 11.31 12.38
C LEU A 29 -2.05 12.17 12.33
N THR A 30 -1.92 13.48 12.11
CA THR A 30 -3.07 14.36 11.88
C THR A 30 -3.79 13.97 10.58
N GLY A 31 -5.06 14.37 10.40
CA GLY A 31 -5.85 13.99 9.21
C GLY A 31 -5.13 14.20 7.88
N PRO A 32 -4.63 15.43 7.59
CA PRO A 32 -3.86 15.71 6.38
C PRO A 32 -2.54 14.93 6.31
N ALA A 33 -1.79 14.82 7.41
CA ALA A 33 -0.52 14.08 7.43
C ALA A 33 -0.72 12.59 7.14
N PHE A 34 -1.78 11.98 7.71
CA PHE A 34 -2.17 10.61 7.42
C PHE A 34 -2.51 10.43 5.95
N LEU A 35 -3.19 11.39 5.33
CA LEU A 35 -3.52 11.34 3.90
C LEU A 35 -2.27 11.29 3.03
N HIS A 36 -1.27 12.14 3.30
CA HIS A 36 0.00 12.12 2.59
C HIS A 36 0.75 10.81 2.82
N PHE A 37 0.80 10.34 4.07
CA PHE A 37 1.35 9.03 4.41
C PHE A 37 0.67 7.90 3.62
N TYR A 38 -0.67 7.88 3.60
CA TYR A 38 -1.45 6.85 2.94
C TYR A 38 -1.29 6.91 1.41
N LEU A 39 -1.23 8.10 0.82
CA LEU A 39 -0.96 8.28 -0.61
C LEU A 39 0.43 7.75 -0.97
N THR A 40 1.46 8.07 -0.18
CA THR A 40 2.82 7.57 -0.38
C THR A 40 2.87 6.06 -0.21
N LEU A 41 2.22 5.51 0.82
CA LEU A 41 2.09 4.08 1.05
C LEU A 41 1.42 3.39 -0.15
N LEU A 42 0.34 3.96 -0.68
CA LEU A 42 -0.38 3.44 -1.83
C LEU A 42 0.50 3.42 -3.08
N LEU A 43 1.15 4.54 -3.42
CA LEU A 43 2.03 4.64 -4.59
C LEU A 43 3.23 3.68 -4.48
N ALA A 44 3.85 3.62 -3.31
CA ALA A 44 5.00 2.76 -3.08
C ALA A 44 4.60 1.28 -3.13
N THR A 45 3.46 0.89 -2.54
CA THR A 45 2.93 -0.48 -2.62
C THR A 45 2.70 -0.90 -4.07
N HIS A 46 2.02 -0.08 -4.87
CA HIS A 46 1.73 -0.41 -6.27
C HIS A 46 2.99 -0.49 -7.12
N THR A 47 3.92 0.45 -6.93
CA THR A 47 5.20 0.46 -7.64
C THR A 47 6.02 -0.79 -7.29
N ALA A 48 6.09 -1.14 -6.00
CA ALA A 48 6.77 -2.35 -5.53
C ALA A 48 6.14 -3.62 -6.12
N VAL A 49 4.81 -3.73 -6.09
CA VAL A 49 4.09 -4.87 -6.67
C VAL A 49 4.32 -4.97 -8.18
N PHE A 50 4.27 -3.85 -8.89
CA PHE A 50 4.49 -3.80 -10.33
C PHE A 50 5.92 -4.24 -10.71
N LEU A 51 6.94 -3.70 -10.02
CA LEU A 51 8.33 -4.09 -10.23
C LEU A 51 8.55 -5.56 -9.87
N LEU A 52 8.02 -6.01 -8.72
CA LEU A 52 8.19 -7.39 -8.27
C LEU A 52 7.59 -8.38 -9.28
N ARG A 53 6.40 -8.12 -9.81
CA ARG A 53 5.80 -8.97 -10.86
C ARG A 53 6.56 -8.92 -12.19
N ARG A 54 7.25 -7.81 -12.48
CA ARG A 54 8.09 -7.69 -13.69
C ARG A 54 9.38 -8.50 -13.57
N TYR A 55 10.03 -8.51 -12.41
CA TYR A 55 11.32 -9.17 -12.21
C TYR A 55 11.24 -10.60 -11.64
N VAL A 56 10.20 -10.91 -10.85
CA VAL A 56 9.95 -12.23 -10.27
C VAL A 56 8.76 -12.86 -10.97
N LYS A 57 9.05 -13.75 -11.92
CA LYS A 57 8.01 -14.54 -12.60
C LYS A 57 7.68 -15.80 -11.79
N GLY A 58 6.38 -16.09 -11.61
CA GLY A 58 5.88 -17.32 -10.99
C GLY A 58 5.13 -17.13 -9.65
N LYS A 59 4.69 -18.25 -9.05
CA LYS A 59 3.85 -18.31 -7.84
C LYS A 59 4.49 -17.74 -6.55
N GLN A 60 5.78 -17.38 -6.58
CA GLN A 60 6.47 -16.79 -5.43
C GLN A 60 6.14 -15.30 -5.23
N ALA A 61 5.81 -14.57 -6.31
CA ALA A 61 5.42 -13.16 -6.20
C ALA A 61 4.00 -12.98 -5.64
N THR A 62 3.12 -13.97 -5.78
CA THR A 62 1.70 -13.89 -5.40
C THR A 62 1.43 -13.73 -3.90
N PRO A 63 2.02 -14.51 -2.97
CA PRO A 63 1.74 -14.33 -1.54
C PRO A 63 2.28 -13.01 -0.99
N PHE A 64 3.49 -12.61 -1.39
CA PHE A 64 4.10 -11.36 -0.92
C PHE A 64 3.37 -10.12 -1.43
N THR A 65 3.02 -10.07 -2.73
CA THR A 65 2.23 -8.96 -3.29
C THR A 65 0.84 -8.86 -2.67
N GLY A 66 0.19 -9.99 -2.40
CA GLY A 66 -1.09 -10.04 -1.68
C GLY A 66 -0.98 -9.48 -0.26
N CYS A 67 0.07 -9.84 0.47
CA CYS A 67 0.31 -9.33 1.82
C CYS A 67 0.50 -7.81 1.84
N LEU A 68 1.34 -7.25 0.95
CA LEU A 68 1.56 -5.81 0.85
C LEU A 68 0.27 -5.05 0.54
N MET A 69 -0.50 -5.53 -0.42
CA MET A 69 -1.77 -4.91 -0.81
C MET A 69 -2.82 -5.01 0.31
N GLY A 70 -2.81 -6.11 1.06
CA GLY A 70 -3.66 -6.31 2.23
C GLY A 70 -3.32 -5.36 3.39
N ILE A 71 -2.04 -5.17 3.71
CA ILE A 71 -1.59 -4.24 4.76
C ILE A 71 -1.99 -2.80 4.42
N THR A 72 -1.80 -2.39 3.17
CA THR A 72 -2.18 -1.05 2.70
C THR A 72 -3.70 -0.85 2.74
N LEU A 73 -4.48 -1.86 2.36
CA LEU A 73 -5.93 -1.81 2.48
C LEU A 73 -6.38 -1.74 3.95
N PHE A 74 -5.83 -2.60 4.81
CA PHE A 74 -6.16 -2.65 6.24
C PHE A 74 -5.84 -1.33 6.94
N THR A 75 -4.70 -0.72 6.64
CA THR A 75 -4.30 0.58 7.20
C THR A 75 -5.30 1.69 6.83
N GLY A 76 -5.77 1.69 5.57
CA GLY A 76 -6.79 2.62 5.10
C GLY A 76 -8.13 2.39 5.79
N LEU A 77 -8.58 1.14 5.87
CA LEU A 77 -9.85 0.77 6.51
C LEU A 77 -9.85 1.09 8.01
N ALA A 78 -8.78 0.76 8.73
CA ALA A 78 -8.65 1.06 10.15
C ALA A 78 -8.80 2.57 10.42
N ARG A 79 -8.18 3.40 9.58
CA ARG A 79 -8.32 4.86 9.70
C ARG A 79 -9.68 5.37 9.25
N LEU A 80 -10.30 4.75 8.26
CA LEU A 80 -11.64 5.08 7.81
C LEU A 80 -12.65 4.87 8.95
N VAL A 81 -12.60 3.72 9.63
CA VAL A 81 -13.42 3.43 10.80
C VAL A 81 -13.18 4.46 11.90
N GLN A 82 -11.92 4.75 12.23
CA GLN A 82 -11.58 5.75 13.23
C GLN A 82 -12.11 7.15 12.88
N GLY A 83 -12.02 7.56 11.61
CA GLY A 83 -12.50 8.86 11.15
C GLY A 83 -14.02 8.98 11.20
N LEU A 84 -14.74 7.91 10.84
CA LEU A 84 -16.19 7.82 10.98
C LEU A 84 -16.63 7.89 12.44
N SER A 85 -15.94 7.18 13.35
CA SER A 85 -16.22 7.23 14.78
C SER A 85 -16.05 8.61 15.40
N HIS A 86 -15.15 9.44 14.87
CA HIS A 86 -14.92 10.81 15.34
C HIS A 86 -15.73 11.86 14.55
N ALA A 87 -16.72 11.45 13.75
CA ALA A 87 -17.53 12.31 12.88
C ALA A 87 -16.70 13.25 11.97
N LYS A 88 -15.49 12.83 11.59
CA LYS A 88 -14.61 13.62 10.71
C LYS A 88 -14.93 13.32 9.25
N PRO A 89 -14.79 14.31 8.35
CA PRO A 89 -14.94 14.06 6.92
C PRO A 89 -13.84 13.12 6.43
N VAL A 90 -14.23 11.95 5.92
CA VAL A 90 -13.31 10.89 5.42
C VAL A 90 -13.39 10.69 3.91
N GLY A 91 -14.06 11.57 3.18
CA GLY A 91 -14.33 11.41 1.74
C GLY A 91 -13.07 11.18 0.90
N TYR A 92 -12.01 11.94 1.15
CA TYR A 92 -10.76 11.76 0.40
C TYR A 92 -10.08 10.42 0.71
N LEU A 93 -10.14 9.96 1.96
CA LEU A 93 -9.60 8.65 2.33
C LEU A 93 -10.38 7.53 1.63
N LEU A 94 -11.71 7.65 1.56
CA LEU A 94 -12.55 6.72 0.81
C LEU A 94 -12.15 6.67 -0.67
N LEU A 95 -11.93 7.82 -1.32
CA LEU A 95 -11.47 7.88 -2.70
C LEU A 95 -10.13 7.16 -2.91
N LEU A 96 -9.17 7.32 -1.98
CA LEU A 96 -7.89 6.61 -2.05
C LEU A 96 -8.06 5.10 -1.88
N ILE A 97 -8.94 4.64 -1.00
CA ILE A 97 -9.25 3.22 -0.83
C ILE A 97 -9.88 2.64 -2.11
N VAL A 98 -10.83 3.36 -2.71
CA VAL A 98 -11.45 2.95 -3.99
C VAL A 98 -10.39 2.88 -5.09
N LEU A 99 -9.51 3.88 -5.20
CA LEU A 99 -8.39 3.87 -6.14
C LEU A 99 -7.48 2.64 -5.94
N HIS A 100 -7.17 2.31 -4.69
CA HIS A 100 -6.38 1.11 -4.35
C HIS A 100 -7.04 -0.18 -4.85
N LEU A 101 -8.37 -0.31 -4.69
CA LEU A 101 -9.11 -1.48 -5.16
C LEU A 101 -9.15 -1.57 -6.69
N VAL A 102 -9.34 -0.45 -7.38
CA VAL A 102 -9.31 -0.40 -8.85
C VAL A 102 -7.94 -0.82 -9.39
N LEU A 103 -6.86 -0.26 -8.82
CA LEU A 103 -5.50 -0.60 -9.22
C LEU A 103 -5.15 -2.06 -8.90
N TYR A 104 -5.63 -2.58 -7.77
CA TYR A 104 -5.50 -4.00 -7.44
C TYR A 104 -6.18 -4.89 -8.48
N GLY A 105 -7.43 -4.58 -8.84
CA GLY A 105 -8.18 -5.29 -9.87
C GLY A 105 -7.47 -5.24 -11.22
N PHE A 106 -6.95 -4.08 -11.62
CA PHE A 106 -6.20 -3.92 -12.86
C PHE A 106 -4.95 -4.78 -12.90
N ILE A 107 -4.12 -4.76 -11.84
CA ILE A 107 -2.91 -5.60 -11.76
C ILE A 107 -3.27 -7.08 -11.77
N ARG A 108 -4.35 -7.48 -11.10
CA ARG A 108 -4.80 -8.87 -11.11
C ARG A 108 -5.25 -9.31 -12.50
N GLY A 109 -6.04 -8.49 -13.20
CA GLY A 109 -6.51 -8.78 -14.57
C GLY A 109 -5.37 -8.87 -15.60
N ARG A 110 -4.37 -7.98 -15.51
CA ARG A 110 -3.23 -7.92 -16.44
C ARG A 110 -2.27 -9.11 -16.37
N PHE A 111 -2.26 -9.85 -15.26
CA PHE A 111 -1.33 -10.97 -15.01
C PHE A 111 -2.05 -12.33 -14.83
N SER A 112 -3.38 -12.38 -14.98
CA SER A 112 -4.15 -13.63 -15.01
C SER A 112 -4.49 -14.09 -16.44
N ALA A 113 -4.21 -13.26 -17.45
CA ALA A 113 -4.21 -13.61 -18.86
C ALA A 113 -2.79 -14.01 -19.30
#